data_AF-A0A453HEA3-F1
#
_entry.id   AF-A0A453HEA3-F1
#
_cell.length_a   1.000
_cell.length_b   1.000
_cell.length_c   1.000
_cell.angle_alpha   90.00
_cell.angle_beta   90.00
_cell.angle_gamma   90.00
#
_symmetry.space_group_name_H-M   'P 1'
#
loop_
_entity.id
_entity.type
_entity.pdbx_description
1 polymer ?
#
loop_
_entity_poly.entity_id
_entity_poly.type
_entity_poly.pdbx_seq_one_letter_code
_entity_poly.pdbx_strand_id
1 'polypeptide(L)'
;MRLFCQRILSVQYSIPDYVHISSECRDLIAKIFVGNPATRITIPEIRNHPWFLKNLPADLVDDSTMSSQYEEPEQPMQSMDEIMQILAEATIPAAGSRINQFLNDGLDLDDDMDDLDSDADLDVESSGEIVYAM
;
A
#
# COMPACT_ATOMS: atom_id res chain seq x y z
N MET A 1 15.06 -9.96 -7.40
CA MET A 1 14.79 -9.49 -6.01
C MET A 1 16.04 -9.06 -5.23
N ARG A 2 17.15 -9.85 -5.19
CA ARG A 2 18.28 -9.61 -4.25
C ARG A 2 19.04 -8.28 -4.42
N LEU A 3 19.22 -7.79 -5.65
CA LEU A 3 20.01 -6.57 -5.94
C LEU A 3 19.36 -5.29 -5.40
N PHE A 4 18.03 -5.17 -5.46
CA PHE A 4 17.30 -3.99 -4.99
C PHE A 4 17.43 -3.81 -3.47
N CYS A 5 17.19 -4.87 -2.71
CA CYS A 5 17.32 -4.84 -1.26
C CYS A 5 18.76 -4.48 -0.83
N GLN A 6 19.77 -5.04 -1.49
CA GLN A 6 21.18 -4.69 -1.22
C GLN A 6 21.47 -3.21 -1.43
N ARG A 7 20.91 -2.60 -2.48
CA ARG A 7 21.07 -1.17 -2.76
C ARG A 7 20.40 -0.29 -1.71
N ILE A 8 19.22 -0.69 -1.22
CA ILE A 8 18.53 0.02 -0.12
C ILE A 8 19.36 -0.05 1.16
N LEU A 9 19.76 -1.26 1.55
CA LEU A 9 20.52 -1.49 2.79
C LEU A 9 21.87 -0.76 2.79
N SER A 10 22.49 -0.65 1.62
CA SER A 10 23.77 0.05 1.43
C SER A 10 23.62 1.52 1.06
N VAL A 11 22.38 2.04 0.96
CA VAL A 11 22.08 3.43 0.58
C VAL A 11 22.78 3.83 -0.73
N GLN A 12 22.73 2.95 -1.73
CA GLN A 12 23.38 3.15 -3.03
C GLN A 12 22.45 3.81 -4.04
N TYR A 13 22.48 5.15 -4.06
CA TYR A 13 21.77 5.97 -5.04
C TYR A 13 22.73 6.97 -5.71
N SER A 14 22.42 7.34 -6.95
CA SER A 14 23.08 8.43 -7.65
C SER A 14 22.04 9.20 -8.46
N ILE A 15 22.18 10.52 -8.50
CA ILE A 15 21.37 11.38 -9.36
C ILE A 15 22.10 11.50 -10.69
N PRO A 16 21.52 11.09 -11.82
CA PRO A 16 22.20 11.15 -13.11
C PRO A 16 22.57 12.59 -13.52
N ASP A 17 23.67 12.75 -14.26
CA ASP A 17 24.21 14.07 -14.62
C ASP A 17 23.28 14.91 -15.50
N TYR A 18 22.38 14.26 -16.25
CA TYR A 18 21.37 14.93 -17.06
C TYR A 18 20.22 15.52 -16.24
N VAL A 19 20.11 15.19 -14.95
CA VAL A 19 19.08 15.71 -14.05
C VAL A 19 19.64 16.89 -13.27
N HIS A 20 19.25 18.10 -13.65
CA HIS A 20 19.63 19.31 -12.93
C HIS A 20 18.66 19.57 -11.78
N ILE A 21 19.08 19.23 -10.57
CA ILE A 21 18.39 19.60 -9.33
C ILE A 21 19.14 20.72 -8.61
N SER A 22 18.42 21.53 -7.83
CA SER A 22 19.04 22.56 -7.00
C SER A 22 19.89 21.93 -5.88
N SER A 23 20.84 22.69 -5.35
CA SER A 23 21.68 22.23 -4.23
C SER A 23 20.84 21.87 -3.00
N GLU A 24 19.78 22.62 -2.74
CA GLU A 24 18.87 22.36 -1.62
C GLU A 24 18.04 21.08 -1.84
N CYS A 25 17.65 20.79 -3.08
CA CYS A 25 16.97 19.54 -3.42
C CYS A 25 17.90 18.33 -3.13
N ARG A 26 19.17 18.43 -3.56
CA ARG A 26 20.18 17.41 -3.32
C ARG A 26 20.44 17.19 -1.84
N ASP A 27 20.53 18.27 -1.06
CA ASP A 27 20.72 18.23 0.40
C ASP A 27 19.55 17.52 1.09
N LEU A 28 18.31 17.83 0.70
CA LEU A 28 17.13 17.17 1.25
C LEU A 28 17.12 15.67 0.96
N ILE A 29 17.40 15.27 -0.28
CA ILE A 29 17.47 13.85 -0.68
C ILE A 29 18.55 13.12 0.13
N ALA A 30 19.71 13.74 0.32
CA ALA A 30 20.80 13.15 1.11
C ALA A 30 20.44 12.95 2.58
N LYS A 31 19.64 13.84 3.16
CA LYS A 31 19.14 13.74 4.54
C LYS A 31 18.00 12.73 4.72
N ILE A 32 17.23 12.44 3.65
CA ILE A 32 16.17 11.42 3.64
C ILE A 32 16.78 10.02 3.46
N PHE A 33 17.69 9.87 2.49
CA PHE A 33 18.38 8.60 2.23
C PHE A 33 19.56 8.42 3.17
N VAL A 34 19.25 8.26 4.46
CA VAL A 34 20.20 7.90 5.52
C VAL A 34 19.82 6.52 6.06
N GLY A 35 20.80 5.61 6.09
CA GLY A 35 20.60 4.22 6.52
C GLY A 35 20.24 4.11 8.00
N ASN A 36 20.81 4.97 8.85
CA ASN A 36 20.45 5.05 10.25
C ASN A 36 19.19 5.91 10.44
N PRO A 37 18.07 5.35 10.92
CA PRO A 37 16.83 6.10 11.13
C PRO A 37 16.96 7.19 12.20
N ALA A 38 17.83 7.03 13.20
CA ALA A 38 18.00 8.01 14.27
C ALA A 38 18.65 9.32 13.79
N THR A 39 19.36 9.28 12.67
CA THR A 39 20.01 10.45 12.05
C THR A 39 19.28 10.92 10.80
N ARG A 40 18.16 10.27 10.44
CA ARG A 40 17.34 10.65 9.28
C ARG A 40 16.55 11.89 9.62
N ILE A 41 16.45 12.82 8.66
CA ILE A 41 15.64 14.03 8.81
C ILE A 41 14.18 13.68 9.15
N THR A 42 13.62 14.41 10.11
CA THR A 42 12.26 14.26 10.59
C THR A 42 11.27 15.09 9.76
N ILE A 43 9.97 14.77 9.81
CA ILE A 43 8.93 15.55 9.11
C ILE A 43 8.96 17.05 9.49
N PRO A 44 9.07 17.44 10.78
CA PRO A 44 9.19 18.86 11.14
C PRO A 44 10.43 19.53 10.52
N GLU A 45 11.56 18.83 10.44
CA GLU A 45 12.77 19.36 9.81
C GLU A 45 12.63 19.48 8.29
N ILE A 46 11.92 18.54 7.64
CA ILE A 46 11.56 18.64 6.21
C ILE A 46 10.66 19.86 5.96
N ARG A 47 9.63 20.07 6.79
CA ARG A 47 8.72 21.21 6.68
C ARG A 47 9.45 22.55 6.82
N ASN A 48 10.54 22.59 7.58
CA ASN A 48 11.40 23.76 7.73
C ASN A 48 12.55 23.83 6.70
N HIS A 49 12.66 22.87 5.80
CA HIS A 49 13.77 22.81 4.85
C HIS A 49 13.62 23.90 3.76
N PRO A 50 14.69 24.64 3.39
CA PRO A 50 14.61 25.72 2.40
C PRO A 50 14.03 25.29 1.05
N TRP A 51 14.31 24.04 0.64
CA TRP A 51 13.72 23.47 -0.57
C TRP A 51 12.20 23.26 -0.47
N PHE A 52 11.70 22.87 0.71
CA PHE A 52 10.27 22.62 0.93
C PHE A 52 9.48 23.92 1.04
N LEU A 53 10.06 24.95 1.67
CA LEU A 53 9.44 26.27 1.80
C LEU A 53 9.41 27.06 0.48
N LYS A 54 10.23 26.67 -0.50
CA LYS A 54 10.32 27.38 -1.79
C LYS A 54 9.06 27.12 -2.62
N ASN A 55 8.21 28.15 -2.73
CA ASN A 55 6.91 28.12 -3.41
C ASN A 55 5.85 27.25 -2.71
N LEU A 56 5.91 27.08 -1.39
CA LEU A 56 4.85 26.41 -0.65
C LEU A 56 3.57 27.29 -0.68
N PRO A 57 2.44 26.81 -1.24
CA PRO A 57 1.17 27.52 -1.19
C PRO A 57 0.76 27.78 0.27
N ALA A 58 0.19 28.96 0.54
CA ALA A 58 -0.22 29.36 1.89
C ALA A 58 -1.20 28.35 2.52
N ASP A 59 -2.03 27.71 1.70
CA ASP A 59 -3.03 26.72 2.14
C ASP A 59 -2.40 25.45 2.75
N LEU A 60 -1.13 25.15 2.43
CA LEU A 60 -0.38 24.00 2.94
C LEU A 60 0.52 24.35 4.14
N VAL A 61 0.61 25.62 4.52
CA VAL A 61 1.48 26.09 5.62
C VAL A 61 0.88 25.76 6.98
N ASP A 62 -0.45 25.62 7.06
CA ASP A 62 -1.16 25.32 8.30
C ASP A 62 -1.71 23.88 8.29
N ASP A 63 -1.08 23.01 9.09
CA ASP A 63 -1.57 21.64 9.35
C ASP A 63 -2.99 21.67 9.96
N SER A 64 -3.36 22.80 10.59
CA SER A 64 -4.67 22.99 11.20
C SER A 64 -5.79 23.25 10.18
N THR A 65 -5.49 23.73 8.97
CA THR A 65 -6.52 23.98 7.93
C THR A 65 -6.77 22.77 7.06
N MET A 66 -5.78 21.88 6.88
CA MET A 66 -5.90 20.68 6.06
C MET A 66 -6.87 19.65 6.64
N SER A 67 -6.91 19.46 7.97
CA SER A 67 -7.83 18.48 8.60
C SER A 67 -9.30 18.91 8.66
N SER A 68 -9.63 20.15 8.29
CA SER A 68 -10.99 20.70 8.47
C SER A 68 -11.73 21.01 7.17
N GLN A 69 -11.15 20.73 6.00
CA GLN A 69 -11.69 21.26 4.73
C GLN A 69 -11.92 20.23 3.61
N TYR A 70 -11.81 18.95 3.90
CA TYR A 70 -12.30 17.90 2.99
C TYR A 70 -13.62 17.33 3.51
N GLU A 71 -14.72 17.80 2.93
CA GLU A 71 -15.96 17.02 2.86
C GLU A 71 -15.99 16.41 1.46
N GLU A 72 -15.80 15.09 1.36
CA GLU A 72 -15.97 14.41 0.08
C GLU A 72 -17.46 14.52 -0.29
N PRO A 73 -17.83 15.24 -1.37
CA PRO A 73 -19.21 15.70 -1.61
C PRO A 73 -20.22 14.58 -1.82
N GLU A 74 -19.76 13.34 -2.00
CA GLU A 74 -20.61 12.18 -2.35
C GLU A 74 -20.58 11.05 -1.31
N GLN A 75 -19.77 11.16 -0.24
CA GLN A 75 -19.67 10.14 0.79
C GLN A 75 -20.12 10.73 2.14
N PRO A 76 -21.33 10.43 2.64
CA PRO A 76 -21.71 10.83 3.99
C PRO A 76 -20.73 10.18 4.98
N MET A 77 -20.15 10.97 5.88
CA MET A 77 -19.27 10.43 6.93
C MET A 77 -20.07 9.45 7.80
N GLN A 78 -19.67 8.18 7.81
CA GLN A 78 -20.27 7.17 8.68
C GLN A 78 -19.86 7.42 10.15
N SER A 79 -20.79 7.15 11.07
CA SER A 79 -20.48 7.23 12.49
C SER A 79 -19.54 6.09 12.92
N MET A 80 -18.76 6.31 14.00
CA MET A 80 -17.88 5.26 14.54
C MET A 80 -18.65 3.97 14.88
N ASP A 81 -19.88 4.11 15.39
CA ASP A 81 -20.73 2.97 15.75
C ASP A 81 -21.16 2.16 14.51
N GLU A 82 -21.53 2.85 13.43
CA GLU A 82 -21.89 2.21 12.14
C GLU A 82 -20.69 1.48 11.52
N ILE A 83 -19.50 2.09 11.55
CA ILE A 83 -18.26 1.47 11.09
C ILE A 83 -17.98 0.18 11.88
N MET A 84 -18.07 0.24 13.22
CA MET A 84 -17.85 -0.91 14.08
C MET A 84 -18.89 -2.02 13.85
N GLN A 85 -20.15 -1.64 13.59
CA GLN A 85 -21.22 -2.58 13.28
C GLN A 85 -20.97 -3.32 11.98
N ILE A 86 -20.58 -2.62 10.90
CA ILE A 86 -20.24 -3.23 9.60
C ILE A 86 -19.07 -4.20 9.76
N LEU A 87 -18.04 -3.83 10.52
CA LEU A 87 -16.91 -4.72 10.78
C LEU A 87 -17.34 -5.99 11.53
N ALA A 88 -18.22 -5.86 12.53
CA ALA A 88 -18.75 -7.01 13.27
C ALA A 88 -19.56 -7.94 12.35
N GLU A 89 -20.40 -7.38 11.48
CA GLU A 89 -21.19 -8.13 10.50
C GLU A 89 -20.29 -8.87 9.49
N ALA A 90 -19.22 -8.24 9.02
CA ALA A 90 -18.28 -8.83 8.08
C ALA A 90 -17.50 -10.05 8.65
N THR A 91 -17.46 -10.22 9.98
CA THR A 91 -16.87 -11.42 10.59
C THR A 91 -17.79 -12.64 10.56
N ILE A 92 -19.06 -12.47 10.22
CA ILE A 92 -20.04 -13.56 10.16
C ILE A 92 -19.98 -14.20 8.77
N PRO A 93 -19.56 -15.47 8.65
CA PRO A 93 -19.58 -16.17 7.37
C PRO A 93 -21.04 -16.35 6.91
N ALA A 94 -21.28 -16.21 5.61
CA ALA A 94 -22.61 -16.38 5.04
C ALA A 94 -23.24 -17.72 5.48
N ALA A 95 -24.45 -17.66 6.03
CA ALA A 95 -25.24 -18.83 6.39
C ALA A 95 -25.52 -19.65 5.12
N GLY A 96 -24.70 -20.68 4.89
CA GLY A 96 -24.73 -21.46 3.65
C GLY A 96 -23.39 -21.62 2.94
N SER A 97 -22.26 -21.16 3.48
CA SER A 97 -20.94 -21.60 2.98
C SER A 97 -20.73 -23.08 3.34
N ARG A 98 -21.30 -23.98 2.51
CA ARG A 98 -21.27 -25.44 2.65
C ARG A 98 -19.88 -26.04 2.38
N ILE A 99 -18.81 -25.25 2.42
CA ILE A 99 -17.45 -25.72 2.17
C ILE A 99 -16.98 -26.64 3.32
N ASN A 100 -17.42 -26.38 4.55
CA ASN A 100 -17.01 -27.16 5.73
C ASN A 100 -17.70 -28.53 5.89
N GLN A 101 -18.73 -28.83 5.10
CA GLN A 101 -19.47 -30.10 5.25
C GLN A 101 -18.92 -31.25 4.40
N PHE A 102 -17.96 -30.96 3.49
CA PHE A 102 -17.32 -31.97 2.65
C PHE A 102 -15.96 -32.47 3.17
N LEU A 103 -15.38 -31.84 4.19
CA LEU A 103 -14.06 -32.22 4.71
C LEU A 103 -14.10 -33.10 5.97
N ASN A 104 -15.26 -33.26 6.61
CA ASN A 104 -15.34 -33.91 7.93
C ASN A 104 -16.08 -35.26 7.95
N ASP A 105 -16.63 -35.75 6.83
CA ASP A 105 -17.44 -36.98 6.83
C ASP A 105 -17.06 -37.96 5.72
N GLY A 106 -15.86 -38.53 5.87
CA GLY A 106 -15.55 -39.87 5.39
C GLY A 106 -14.64 -39.94 4.17
N LEU A 107 -13.39 -40.36 4.40
CA LEU A 107 -12.70 -41.39 3.62
C LEU A 107 -11.64 -42.06 4.52
N ASP A 108 -12.06 -43.11 5.25
CA ASP A 108 -11.18 -44.24 5.54
C ASP A 108 -10.92 -44.94 4.19
N LEU A 109 -9.78 -44.64 3.58
CA LEU A 109 -9.24 -45.40 2.45
C LEU A 109 -7.75 -45.61 2.70
N ASP A 110 -7.45 -46.75 3.32
CA ASP A 110 -6.13 -47.37 3.22
C ASP A 110 -5.81 -47.72 1.75
N ASP A 111 -4.51 -47.85 1.49
CA ASP A 111 -3.82 -48.36 0.29
C ASP A 111 -3.63 -47.45 -0.95
N ASP A 112 -2.37 -47.03 -1.12
CA ASP A 112 -1.61 -46.93 -2.36
C ASP A 112 -2.33 -46.39 -3.61
N MET A 113 -2.17 -45.08 -3.86
CA MET A 113 -2.18 -44.56 -5.22
C MET A 113 -0.98 -43.64 -5.45
N ASP A 114 -0.01 -44.19 -6.17
CA ASP A 114 1.14 -43.52 -6.76
C ASP A 114 0.75 -42.28 -7.58
N ASP A 115 1.62 -41.27 -7.51
CA ASP A 115 1.96 -40.28 -8.54
C ASP A 115 0.87 -39.86 -9.54
N LEU A 116 0.29 -38.68 -9.32
CA LEU A 116 -0.13 -37.80 -10.42
C LEU A 116 0.19 -36.35 -10.07
N ASP A 117 1.41 -35.92 -10.41
CA ASP A 117 1.72 -34.51 -10.70
C ASP A 117 0.76 -34.03 -11.80
N SER A 118 -0.34 -33.39 -11.40
CA SER A 118 -1.16 -32.61 -12.31
C SER A 118 -0.75 -31.15 -12.18
N ASP A 119 0.31 -30.77 -12.90
CA ASP A 119 0.58 -29.38 -13.27
C ASP A 119 -0.66 -28.83 -13.97
N ALA A 120 -1.51 -28.14 -13.22
CA ALA A 120 -2.58 -27.33 -13.77
C ALA A 120 -2.04 -25.93 -14.02
N ASP A 121 -1.41 -25.74 -15.19
CA ASP A 121 -1.22 -24.43 -15.80
C ASP A 121 -2.60 -23.81 -16.06
N LEU A 122 -3.10 -23.03 -15.08
CA LEU A 122 -4.27 -22.19 -15.26
C LEU A 122 -3.82 -20.86 -15.88
N ASP A 123 -3.82 -20.82 -17.21
CA ASP A 123 -3.75 -19.58 -17.99
C ASP A 123 -4.95 -18.68 -17.63
N VAL A 124 -4.74 -17.79 -16.65
CA VAL A 124 -5.62 -16.67 -16.36
C VAL A 124 -5.32 -15.58 -17.39
N GLU A 125 -5.94 -15.69 -18.56
CA GLU A 125 -6.21 -14.52 -19.40
C GLU A 125 -7.68 -14.10 -19.16
N SER A 126 -7.95 -13.56 -17.98
CA SER A 126 -9.18 -12.80 -17.75
C SER A 126 -8.99 -11.42 -18.38
N SER A 127 -9.20 -11.36 -19.69
CA SER A 127 -9.28 -10.11 -20.43
C SER A 127 -10.47 -9.30 -19.92
N GLY A 128 -10.18 -8.16 -19.29
CA GLY A 128 -11.19 -7.22 -18.80
C GLY A 128 -11.99 -6.60 -19.95
N GLU A 129 -13.25 -7.00 -20.07
CA GLU A 129 -14.23 -6.36 -20.95
C GLU A 129 -14.75 -5.08 -20.27
N ILE A 130 -14.31 -3.92 -20.76
CA ILE A 130 -14.86 -2.62 -20.34
C ILE A 130 -16.07 -2.31 -21.22
N VAL A 131 -17.26 -2.38 -20.62
CA VAL A 131 -18.52 -1.97 -21.27
C VAL A 131 -18.64 -0.44 -21.16
N TYR A 132 -18.58 0.27 -22.29
CA TYR A 132 -18.95 1.68 -22.35
C TYR A 132 -20.46 1.81 -22.53
N ALA A 133 -21.14 2.48 -21.61
CA ALA A 133 -22.51 2.94 -21.83
C ALA A 133 -22.47 4.27 -22.63
N MET A 134 -23.27 4.34 -23.70
CA MET A 134 -23.67 5.59 -24.37
C MET A 134 -24.96 6.12 -23.75
#